data_AF-A0A7Z7BHI2-F1
#
_entry.id   AF-A0A7Z7BHI2-F1
#
_cell.length_a   1.000
_cell.length_b   1.000
_cell.length_c   1.000
_cell.angle_alpha   90.00
_cell.angle_beta   90.00
_cell.angle_gamma   90.00
#
_symmetry.space_group_name_H-M   'P 1'
#
loop_
_entity.id
_entity.type
_entity.pdbx_description
1 polymer ?
#
loop_
_entity_poly.entity_id
_entity_poly.type
_entity_poly.pdbx_seq_one_letter_code
_entity_poly.pdbx_strand_id
1 'polypeptide(L)'
;MTTISAKTILRSRNASAPDKVLSTLLLRYPRFIHAEFMTHRVFSRNAASSRAIPVKKMIDDILADTAMPIHWGAAQKGMQADQECDAPLPLIVPGGVSRERAWLWARDEAIRIATAFDNAGYHKQVINRLLEPFLHITVLVSSTEWDNFLELRDHRDAEPHIQMLALEIRKCLEDESTVQTLKPGQWHMPFITTFDEDLLYEASGGDHNIGVETLRKVSVARCASTSYKTTDGFDMSLGRATAIYDKLFSKPFHASPFEHVAQADEYEDLAYHFERPAFKAAACWKHSEEHGNFVGFRQFRRQLELQA
;
A
#
# COMPACT_ATOMS: atom_id res chain seq x y z
N MET A 1 2.49 -11.22 -19.52
CA MET A 1 2.90 -11.67 -18.17
C MET A 1 2.33 -10.64 -17.20
N THR A 2 1.60 -11.06 -16.17
CA THR A 2 1.00 -10.12 -15.20
C THR A 2 2.08 -9.50 -14.33
N THR A 3 2.02 -8.20 -14.05
CA THR A 3 2.97 -7.57 -13.13
C THR A 3 2.55 -7.75 -11.67
N ILE A 4 3.48 -8.26 -10.84
CA ILE A 4 3.38 -8.23 -9.37
C ILE A 4 4.68 -7.61 -8.87
N SER A 5 4.59 -6.54 -8.08
CA SER A 5 5.76 -5.83 -7.60
C SER A 5 5.56 -5.16 -6.25
N ALA A 6 6.67 -5.01 -5.53
CA ALA A 6 6.80 -4.16 -4.36
C ALA A 6 7.94 -3.17 -4.59
N LYS A 7 7.77 -1.94 -4.11
CA LYS A 7 8.80 -0.91 -4.15
C LYS A 7 8.92 -0.25 -2.79
N THR A 8 10.13 -0.18 -2.24
CA THR A 8 10.41 0.63 -1.05
C THR A 8 10.18 2.10 -1.35
N ILE A 9 9.28 2.73 -0.57
CA ILE A 9 9.10 4.19 -0.57
C ILE A 9 9.94 4.82 0.52
N LEU A 10 9.89 4.26 1.72
CA LEU A 10 10.73 4.68 2.84
C LEU A 10 10.82 3.56 3.88
N ARG A 11 12.00 3.35 4.46
CA ARG A 11 12.19 2.49 5.63
C ARG A 11 12.93 3.25 6.70
N SER A 12 12.49 3.15 7.94
CA SER A 12 13.11 3.88 9.06
C SER A 12 13.25 2.99 10.27
N ARG A 13 14.48 2.89 10.78
CA ARG A 13 14.82 2.22 12.02
C ARG A 13 14.72 3.20 13.18
N ASN A 14 14.12 2.79 14.29
CA ASN A 14 14.16 3.56 15.52
C ASN A 14 15.52 3.36 16.21
N ALA A 15 16.27 4.44 16.46
CA ALA A 15 17.56 4.38 17.13
C ALA A 15 17.49 3.89 18.58
N SER A 16 16.37 4.11 19.30
CA SER A 16 16.20 3.65 20.69
C SER A 16 15.74 2.19 20.79
N ALA A 17 15.22 1.60 19.71
CA ALA A 17 14.93 0.17 19.60
C ALA A 17 15.24 -0.32 18.17
N PRO A 18 16.50 -0.71 17.89
CA PRO A 18 16.96 -1.02 16.53
C PRO A 18 16.23 -2.15 15.80
N ASP A 19 15.52 -3.02 16.53
CA ASP A 19 14.66 -4.09 16.01
C ASP A 19 13.35 -3.54 15.40
N LYS A 20 12.94 -2.33 15.76
CA LYS A 20 11.74 -1.68 15.22
C LYS A 20 12.07 -0.87 13.98
N VAL A 21 11.65 -1.39 12.84
CA VAL A 21 11.79 -0.76 11.53
C VAL A 21 10.42 -0.55 10.89
N LEU A 22 10.00 0.71 10.75
CA LEU A 22 8.80 1.07 10.01
C LEU A 22 9.12 1.06 8.51
N SER A 23 8.45 0.19 7.76
CA SER A 23 8.61 0.07 6.32
C SER A 23 7.34 0.50 5.61
N THR A 24 7.48 1.43 4.65
CA THR A 24 6.40 1.88 3.76
C THR A 24 6.72 1.45 2.33
N LEU A 25 5.88 0.59 1.78
CA LEU A 25 6.05 -0.03 0.47
C LEU A 25 4.88 0.33 -0.46
N LEU A 26 5.18 0.55 -1.74
CA LEU A 26 4.20 0.70 -2.81
C LEU A 26 4.09 -0.62 -3.56
N LEU A 27 2.91 -1.23 -3.51
CA LEU A 27 2.62 -2.52 -4.11
C LEU A 27 1.80 -2.35 -5.38
N ARG A 28 2.04 -3.19 -6.38
CA ARG A 28 1.14 -3.41 -7.52
C ARG A 28 0.91 -4.90 -7.71
N TYR A 29 -0.34 -5.33 -7.76
CA TYR A 29 -0.71 -6.73 -7.93
C TYR A 29 -2.13 -6.89 -8.49
N PRO A 30 -2.50 -8.07 -9.03
CA PRO A 30 -3.86 -8.35 -9.49
C PRO A 30 -4.93 -8.07 -8.43
N ARG A 31 -5.98 -7.36 -8.81
CA ARG A 31 -7.04 -6.96 -7.87
C ARG A 31 -7.74 -8.15 -7.23
N PHE A 32 -7.80 -9.29 -7.92
CA PHE A 32 -8.47 -10.49 -7.42
C PHE A 32 -7.82 -11.10 -6.16
N ILE A 33 -6.55 -10.82 -5.85
CA ILE A 33 -5.91 -11.25 -4.60
C ILE A 33 -5.98 -10.22 -3.46
N HIS A 34 -6.66 -9.09 -3.70
CA HIS A 34 -6.69 -8.01 -2.74
C HIS A 34 -7.40 -8.42 -1.45
N ALA A 35 -8.43 -9.27 -1.52
CA ALA A 35 -9.15 -9.72 -0.34
C ALA A 35 -8.25 -10.51 0.62
N GLU A 36 -7.38 -11.37 0.09
CA GLU A 36 -6.41 -12.18 0.82
C GLU A 36 -5.31 -11.33 1.45
N PHE A 37 -4.86 -10.28 0.74
CA PHE A 37 -3.96 -9.27 1.33
C PHE A 37 -4.65 -8.52 2.47
N MET A 38 -5.95 -8.23 2.32
CA MET A 38 -6.68 -7.42 3.28
C MET A 38 -6.90 -8.09 4.64
N THR A 39 -6.74 -9.42 4.75
CA THR A 39 -6.88 -10.16 6.01
C THR A 39 -5.80 -9.83 7.05
N HIS A 40 -4.67 -9.28 6.62
CA HIS A 40 -3.56 -8.86 7.48
C HIS A 40 -3.85 -7.50 8.11
N ARG A 41 -4.52 -7.53 9.26
CA ARG A 41 -5.07 -6.33 9.93
C ARG A 41 -4.01 -5.40 10.51
N VAL A 42 -2.80 -5.90 10.78
CA VAL A 42 -1.68 -5.10 11.32
C VAL A 42 -1.13 -4.09 10.30
N PHE A 43 -1.57 -4.14 9.05
CA PHE A 43 -1.13 -3.23 8.00
C PHE A 43 -2.03 -1.99 7.89
N SER A 44 -1.39 -0.83 7.93
CA SER A 44 -1.98 0.44 7.48
C SER A 44 -1.89 0.54 5.96
N ARG A 45 -2.99 0.89 5.30
CA ARG A 45 -3.12 0.78 3.84
C ARG A 45 -3.86 1.97 3.23
N ASN A 46 -3.35 2.43 2.10
CA ASN A 46 -4.04 3.32 1.18
C ASN A 46 -4.04 2.70 -0.22
N ALA A 47 -5.21 2.44 -0.78
CA ALA A 47 -5.36 1.83 -2.10
C ALA A 47 -5.94 2.82 -3.11
N ALA A 48 -5.45 2.78 -4.35
CA ALA A 48 -6.00 3.54 -5.45
C ALA A 48 -7.44 3.10 -5.72
N SER A 49 -8.42 3.96 -5.45
CA SER A 49 -9.83 3.61 -5.52
C SER A 49 -10.32 3.48 -6.96
N SER A 50 -10.89 2.32 -7.30
CA SER A 50 -11.50 2.13 -8.62
C SER A 50 -12.69 3.06 -8.86
N ARG A 51 -13.28 3.60 -7.81
CA ARG A 51 -14.38 4.57 -7.88
C ARG A 51 -13.92 5.97 -8.29
N ALA A 52 -12.64 6.27 -8.12
CA ALA A 52 -12.07 7.60 -8.41
C ALA A 52 -11.45 7.67 -9.80
N ILE A 53 -10.92 6.56 -10.31
CA ILE A 53 -10.19 6.50 -11.58
C ILE A 53 -11.17 6.51 -12.78
N PRO A 54 -10.98 7.38 -13.80
CA PRO A 54 -11.79 7.37 -15.02
C PRO A 54 -11.78 6.02 -15.75
N VAL A 55 -12.90 5.64 -16.36
CA VAL A 55 -13.08 4.35 -17.07
C VAL A 55 -11.99 4.15 -18.12
N LYS A 56 -11.76 5.17 -18.97
CA LYS A 56 -10.72 5.12 -20.00
C LYS A 56 -9.33 4.78 -19.42
N LYS A 57 -8.95 5.43 -18.30
CA LYS A 57 -7.65 5.19 -17.65
C LYS A 57 -7.53 3.76 -17.11
N MET A 58 -8.63 3.16 -16.66
CA MET A 58 -8.66 1.75 -16.28
C MET A 58 -8.48 0.81 -17.47
N ILE A 59 -9.19 1.07 -18.57
CA ILE A 59 -9.06 0.28 -19.80
C ILE A 59 -7.63 0.38 -20.34
N ASP A 60 -7.06 1.58 -20.37
CA ASP A 60 -5.67 1.79 -20.81
C ASP A 60 -4.68 0.98 -19.92
N ASP A 61 -4.85 0.95 -18.60
CA ASP A 61 -4.01 0.16 -17.67
C ASP A 61 -4.15 -1.36 -17.95
N ILE A 62 -5.37 -1.86 -18.15
CA ILE A 62 -5.63 -3.28 -18.46
C ILE A 62 -4.98 -3.68 -19.79
N LEU A 63 -5.08 -2.83 -20.82
CA LEU A 63 -4.50 -3.13 -22.13
C LEU A 63 -2.97 -3.11 -22.10
N ALA A 64 -2.37 -2.24 -21.29
CA ALA A 64 -0.92 -2.19 -21.10
C ALA A 64 -0.40 -3.36 -20.28
N ASP A 65 -1.11 -3.76 -19.23
CA ASP A 65 -0.72 -4.81 -18.29
C ASP A 65 -1.97 -5.53 -17.77
N THR A 66 -2.41 -6.57 -18.48
CA THR A 66 -3.60 -7.33 -18.09
C THR A 66 -3.30 -8.21 -16.88
N ALA A 67 -4.09 -8.09 -15.82
CA ALA A 67 -4.04 -9.04 -14.72
C ALA A 67 -4.48 -10.42 -15.22
N MET A 68 -3.62 -11.41 -15.06
CA MET A 68 -3.80 -12.77 -15.58
C MET A 68 -3.25 -13.78 -14.57
N PRO A 69 -3.85 -14.99 -14.46
CA PRO A 69 -3.29 -16.07 -13.69
C PRO A 69 -1.83 -16.39 -14.07
N ILE A 70 -0.94 -16.47 -13.08
CA ILE A 70 0.44 -16.97 -13.26
C ILE A 70 0.55 -18.49 -13.19
N HIS A 71 -0.51 -19.14 -12.70
CA HIS A 71 -0.64 -20.57 -12.55
C HIS A 71 -2.12 -20.95 -12.76
N TRP A 72 -2.39 -21.94 -13.60
CA TRP A 72 -3.74 -22.39 -13.93
C TRP A 72 -3.98 -23.79 -13.39
N GLY A 73 -4.08 -23.87 -12.07
CA GLY A 73 -4.20 -25.13 -11.37
C GLY A 73 -5.41 -25.97 -11.80
N ALA A 74 -5.18 -27.26 -12.00
CA ALA A 74 -6.21 -28.25 -12.25
C ALA A 74 -7.11 -28.43 -11.02
N ALA A 75 -8.38 -28.77 -11.26
CA ALA A 75 -9.34 -28.99 -10.20
C ALA A 75 -8.93 -30.20 -9.34
N GLN A 76 -8.79 -30.00 -8.03
CA GLN A 76 -8.57 -31.05 -7.04
C GLN A 76 -9.32 -30.76 -5.73
N LYS A 77 -9.36 -31.73 -4.82
CA LYS A 77 -10.00 -31.54 -3.51
C LYS A 77 -9.16 -30.58 -2.65
N GLY A 78 -9.83 -29.65 -1.96
CA GLY A 78 -9.17 -28.68 -1.09
C GLY A 78 -8.99 -27.31 -1.74
N MET A 79 -8.09 -26.49 -1.20
CA MET A 79 -7.82 -25.13 -1.68
C MET A 79 -6.57 -25.01 -2.56
N GLN A 80 -5.80 -26.10 -2.71
CA GLN A 80 -4.54 -26.12 -3.45
C GLN A 80 -4.74 -26.63 -4.86
N ALA A 81 -3.84 -26.30 -5.79
CA ALA A 81 -3.91 -26.77 -7.17
C ALA A 81 -2.51 -26.92 -7.78
N ASP A 82 -1.78 -27.99 -7.42
CA ASP A 82 -0.34 -28.11 -7.72
C ASP A 82 -0.03 -28.42 -9.19
N GLN A 83 -0.96 -29.06 -9.90
CA GLN A 83 -0.78 -29.44 -11.31
C GLN A 83 -1.40 -28.39 -12.23
N GLU A 84 -0.69 -27.98 -13.27
CA GLU A 84 -1.21 -27.10 -14.31
C GLU A 84 -2.28 -27.78 -15.18
N CYS A 85 -3.28 -27.02 -15.61
CA CYS A 85 -4.31 -27.46 -16.55
C CYS A 85 -4.18 -26.72 -17.88
N ASP A 86 -3.80 -27.45 -18.93
CA ASP A 86 -3.65 -26.94 -20.29
C ASP A 86 -4.79 -27.37 -21.23
N ALA A 87 -5.86 -27.95 -20.68
CA ALA A 87 -6.98 -28.42 -21.47
C ALA A 87 -7.62 -27.26 -22.26
N PRO A 88 -7.85 -27.40 -23.58
CA PRO A 88 -8.48 -26.35 -24.37
C PRO A 88 -9.93 -26.14 -23.91
N LEU A 89 -10.33 -24.87 -23.79
CA LEU A 89 -11.69 -24.51 -23.39
C LEU A 89 -12.65 -24.73 -24.57
N PRO A 90 -13.77 -25.45 -24.37
CA PRO A 90 -14.73 -25.78 -25.43
C PRO A 90 -15.66 -24.59 -25.73
N LEU A 91 -15.09 -23.48 -26.21
CA LEU A 91 -15.85 -22.35 -26.75
C LEU A 91 -16.32 -22.63 -28.18
N ILE A 92 -17.02 -21.68 -28.81
CA ILE A 92 -17.62 -21.79 -30.17
C ILE A 92 -16.55 -21.79 -31.29
N VAL A 93 -15.37 -22.32 -31.02
CA VAL A 93 -14.25 -22.47 -31.97
C VAL A 93 -13.95 -23.97 -32.06
N PRO A 94 -14.00 -24.59 -33.26
CA PRO A 94 -13.62 -25.98 -33.44
C PRO A 94 -12.20 -26.24 -32.90
N GLY A 95 -12.06 -27.22 -32.00
CA GLY A 95 -10.79 -27.53 -31.32
C GLY A 95 -10.54 -26.77 -30.00
N GLY A 96 -11.44 -25.87 -29.62
CA GLY A 96 -11.34 -25.07 -28.39
C GLY A 96 -10.31 -23.95 -28.48
N VAL A 97 -10.09 -23.27 -27.35
CA VAL A 97 -9.10 -22.18 -27.22
C VAL A 97 -8.20 -22.40 -26.02
N SER A 98 -6.97 -21.89 -26.04
CA SER A 98 -6.11 -21.94 -24.85
C SER A 98 -6.70 -21.10 -23.72
N ARG A 99 -6.32 -21.43 -22.48
CA ARG A 99 -6.70 -20.72 -21.26
C ARG A 99 -6.34 -19.23 -21.29
N GLU A 100 -5.16 -18.88 -21.78
CA GLU A 100 -4.70 -17.50 -21.92
C GLU A 100 -5.54 -16.76 -22.97
N ARG A 101 -5.81 -17.41 -24.12
CA ARG A 101 -6.61 -16.80 -25.18
C ARG A 101 -8.05 -16.58 -24.72
N ALA A 102 -8.63 -17.52 -24.00
CA ALA A 102 -9.97 -17.39 -23.43
C ALA A 102 -10.04 -16.24 -22.41
N TRP A 103 -9.03 -16.10 -21.54
CA TRP A 103 -8.94 -14.99 -20.59
C TRP A 103 -8.87 -13.63 -21.26
N LEU A 104 -8.03 -13.51 -22.30
CA LEU A 104 -7.93 -12.29 -23.10
C LEU A 104 -9.23 -11.99 -23.85
N TRP A 105 -9.92 -13.02 -24.34
CA TRP A 105 -11.25 -12.83 -24.94
C TRP A 105 -12.27 -12.32 -23.91
N ALA A 106 -12.32 -12.91 -22.71
CA ALA A 106 -13.18 -12.43 -21.64
C ALA A 106 -12.89 -10.97 -21.25
N ARG A 107 -11.61 -10.59 -21.19
CA ARG A 107 -11.16 -9.20 -20.99
C ARG A 107 -11.68 -8.28 -22.09
N ASP A 108 -11.48 -8.65 -23.34
CA ASP A 108 -11.87 -7.82 -24.49
C ASP A 108 -13.38 -7.60 -24.53
N GLU A 109 -14.16 -8.64 -24.19
CA GLU A 109 -15.61 -8.54 -24.08
C GLU A 109 -16.05 -7.65 -22.90
N ALA A 110 -15.39 -7.78 -21.75
CA ALA A 110 -15.63 -6.90 -20.61
C ALA A 110 -15.32 -5.42 -20.93
N ILE A 111 -14.23 -5.15 -21.66
CA ILE A 111 -13.87 -3.81 -22.14
C ILE A 111 -14.93 -3.28 -23.12
N ARG A 112 -15.37 -4.12 -24.07
CA ARG A 112 -16.41 -3.75 -25.04
C ARG A 112 -17.70 -3.34 -24.34
N ILE A 113 -18.15 -4.13 -23.36
CA ILE A 113 -19.35 -3.85 -22.57
C ILE A 113 -19.14 -2.60 -21.71
N ALA A 114 -18.02 -2.49 -20.99
CA ALA A 114 -17.71 -1.33 -20.16
C ALA A 114 -17.71 -0.02 -20.97
N THR A 115 -17.14 -0.05 -22.17
CA THR A 115 -17.15 1.10 -23.11
C THR A 115 -18.57 1.46 -23.55
N ALA A 116 -19.43 0.47 -23.79
CA ALA A 116 -20.83 0.72 -24.12
C ALA A 116 -21.59 1.37 -22.96
N PHE A 117 -21.35 0.93 -21.71
CA PHE A 117 -21.92 1.58 -20.53
C PHE A 117 -21.40 3.02 -20.34
N ASP A 118 -20.10 3.26 -20.59
CA ASP A 118 -19.51 4.59 -20.50
C ASP A 118 -20.14 5.54 -21.54
N ASN A 119 -20.28 5.09 -22.79
CA ASN A 119 -20.94 5.82 -23.87
C ASN A 119 -22.43 6.10 -23.58
N ALA A 120 -23.10 5.21 -22.85
CA ALA A 120 -24.49 5.38 -22.43
C ALA A 120 -24.63 6.31 -21.20
N GLY A 121 -23.53 6.80 -20.63
CA GLY A 121 -23.51 7.76 -19.53
C GLY A 121 -23.64 7.16 -18.13
N TYR A 122 -23.39 5.86 -17.96
CA TYR A 122 -23.39 5.24 -16.64
C TYR A 122 -22.18 5.69 -15.81
N HIS A 123 -22.35 5.70 -14.49
CA HIS A 123 -21.27 6.15 -13.60
C HIS A 123 -20.15 5.11 -13.46
N LYS A 124 -18.89 5.57 -13.49
CA LYS A 124 -17.67 4.74 -13.36
C LYS A 124 -17.66 3.76 -12.18
N GLN A 125 -18.37 4.06 -11.09
CA GLN A 125 -18.48 3.16 -9.93
C GLN A 125 -19.12 1.82 -10.25
N VAL A 126 -20.01 1.78 -11.24
CA VAL A 126 -20.65 0.56 -11.73
C VAL A 126 -19.80 -0.06 -12.83
N ILE A 127 -19.38 0.75 -13.81
CA ILE A 127 -18.63 0.30 -14.99
C ILE A 127 -17.34 -0.41 -14.59
N ASN A 128 -16.56 0.18 -13.69
CA ASN A 128 -15.26 -0.37 -13.29
C ASN A 128 -15.38 -1.72 -12.57
N ARG A 129 -16.58 -2.16 -12.14
CA ARG A 129 -16.81 -3.49 -11.57
C ARG A 129 -16.74 -4.60 -12.61
N LEU A 130 -17.14 -4.31 -13.84
CA LEU A 130 -17.05 -5.26 -14.96
C LEU A 130 -15.59 -5.61 -15.30
N LEU A 131 -14.66 -4.72 -14.95
CA LEU A 131 -13.26 -4.80 -15.30
C LEU A 131 -12.38 -5.39 -14.16
N GLU A 132 -12.91 -5.54 -12.94
CA GLU A 132 -12.14 -5.98 -11.75
C GLU A 132 -11.32 -7.26 -11.94
N PRO A 133 -11.78 -8.29 -12.67
CA PRO A 133 -10.99 -9.49 -12.89
C PRO A 133 -9.66 -9.26 -13.64
N PHE A 134 -9.58 -8.21 -14.44
CA PHE A 134 -8.45 -7.93 -15.34
C PHE A 134 -7.58 -6.76 -14.87
N LEU A 135 -7.94 -6.15 -13.74
CA LEU A 135 -7.28 -4.99 -13.17
C LEU A 135 -6.16 -5.39 -12.21
N HIS A 136 -5.09 -4.60 -12.20
CA HIS A 136 -4.23 -4.49 -11.04
C HIS A 136 -4.74 -3.43 -10.07
N ILE A 137 -4.25 -3.49 -8.85
CA ILE A 137 -4.44 -2.47 -7.83
C ILE A 137 -3.08 -1.96 -7.36
N THR A 138 -2.99 -0.66 -7.10
CA THR A 138 -1.85 -0.04 -6.43
C THR A 138 -2.20 0.24 -4.98
N VAL A 139 -1.36 -0.23 -4.05
CA VAL A 139 -1.58 -0.13 -2.61
C VAL A 139 -0.30 0.34 -1.94
N LEU A 140 -0.39 1.47 -1.23
CA LEU A 140 0.60 1.87 -0.25
C LEU A 140 0.32 1.10 1.04
N VAL A 141 1.34 0.47 1.60
CA VAL A 141 1.26 -0.25 2.88
C VAL A 141 2.38 0.18 3.80
N SER A 142 2.08 0.33 5.08
CA SER A 142 3.07 0.57 6.13
C SER A 142 2.87 -0.39 7.30
N SER A 143 3.99 -0.89 7.85
CA SER A 143 4.00 -1.75 9.04
C SER A 143 5.38 -1.82 9.68
N THR A 144 5.42 -2.07 10.98
CA THR A 144 6.61 -2.55 11.71
C THR A 144 6.62 -4.08 11.84
N GLU A 145 5.49 -4.74 11.60
CA GLU A 145 5.28 -6.17 11.82
C GLU A 145 4.96 -6.86 10.48
N TRP A 146 5.89 -7.69 9.98
CA TRP A 146 5.77 -8.37 8.67
C TRP A 146 5.83 -9.90 8.77
N ASP A 147 6.31 -10.43 9.89
CA ASP A 147 6.64 -11.86 10.05
C ASP A 147 5.45 -12.77 9.77
N ASN A 148 4.29 -12.50 10.38
CA ASN A 148 3.08 -13.29 10.15
C ASN A 148 2.62 -13.26 8.68
N PHE A 149 2.81 -12.12 7.98
CA PHE A 149 2.48 -12.05 6.56
C PHE A 149 3.42 -12.93 5.74
N LEU A 150 4.72 -12.83 5.98
CA LEU A 150 5.73 -13.60 5.27
C LEU A 150 5.61 -15.10 5.58
N GLU A 151 5.39 -15.48 6.83
CA GLU A 151 5.21 -16.88 7.24
C GLU A 151 4.01 -17.54 6.54
N LEU A 152 2.89 -16.81 6.41
CA LEU A 152 1.67 -17.34 5.81
C LEU A 152 1.63 -17.24 4.28
N ARG A 153 2.27 -16.22 3.71
CA ARG A 153 2.13 -15.89 2.27
C ARG A 153 3.37 -16.24 1.47
N ASP A 154 4.57 -16.19 2.04
CA ASP A 154 5.76 -16.78 1.42
C ASP A 154 5.87 -18.26 1.79
N HIS A 155 4.84 -19.00 1.42
CA HIS A 155 4.73 -20.44 1.63
C HIS A 155 4.26 -21.10 0.34
N ARG A 156 4.74 -22.31 0.06
CA ARG A 156 4.45 -23.01 -1.21
C ARG A 156 2.95 -23.31 -1.41
N ASP A 157 2.22 -23.46 -0.31
CA ASP A 157 0.77 -23.73 -0.29
C ASP A 157 -0.04 -22.41 -0.26
N ALA A 158 0.61 -21.25 -0.37
CA ALA A 158 -0.09 -19.99 -0.54
C ALA A 158 -0.60 -19.86 -1.99
N GLU A 159 -1.62 -19.03 -2.18
CA GLU A 159 -2.09 -18.70 -3.53
C GLU A 159 -0.90 -18.11 -4.35
N PRO A 160 -0.64 -18.58 -5.58
CA PRO A 160 0.59 -18.26 -6.30
C PRO A 160 0.89 -16.76 -6.44
N HIS A 161 -0.13 -15.92 -6.67
CA HIS A 161 0.08 -14.49 -6.85
C HIS A 161 0.39 -13.79 -5.54
N ILE A 162 -0.29 -14.13 -4.43
CA ILE A 162 0.05 -13.55 -3.13
C ILE A 162 1.41 -14.04 -2.63
N GLN A 163 1.82 -15.26 -3.00
CA GLN A 163 3.17 -15.76 -2.73
C GLN A 163 4.23 -14.93 -3.46
N MET A 164 4.04 -14.69 -4.77
CA MET A 164 4.93 -13.80 -5.53
C MET A 164 4.98 -12.41 -4.93
N LEU A 165 3.84 -11.86 -4.49
CA LEU A 165 3.81 -10.57 -3.79
C LEU A 165 4.62 -10.60 -2.48
N ALA A 166 4.51 -11.68 -1.71
CA ALA A 166 5.25 -11.85 -0.47
C ALA A 166 6.77 -11.93 -0.69
N LEU A 167 7.21 -12.61 -1.75
CA LEU A 167 8.60 -12.65 -2.17
C LEU A 167 9.13 -11.26 -2.57
N GLU A 168 8.35 -10.47 -3.33
CA GLU A 168 8.74 -9.10 -3.69
C GLU A 168 8.81 -8.17 -2.46
N ILE A 169 7.88 -8.33 -1.51
CA ILE A 169 7.91 -7.62 -0.23
C ILE A 169 9.14 -8.01 0.58
N ARG A 170 9.45 -9.31 0.69
CA ARG A 170 10.63 -9.82 1.40
C ARG A 170 11.91 -9.18 0.87
N LYS A 171 12.10 -9.13 -0.46
CA LYS A 171 13.25 -8.48 -1.09
C LYS A 171 13.41 -7.02 -0.63
N CYS A 172 12.31 -6.26 -0.53
CA CYS A 172 12.34 -4.89 -0.05
C CYS A 172 12.70 -4.79 1.44
N LEU A 173 12.26 -5.74 2.26
CA LEU A 173 12.50 -5.77 3.71
C LEU A 173 13.92 -6.23 4.07
N GLU A 174 14.53 -7.09 3.25
CA GLU A 174 15.90 -7.58 3.43
C GLU A 174 16.95 -6.59 2.92
N ASP A 175 16.57 -5.61 2.08
CA ASP A 175 17.46 -4.57 1.60
C ASP A 175 17.72 -3.49 2.66
N GLU A 176 18.74 -3.73 3.48
CA GLU A 176 19.22 -2.84 4.52
C GLU A 176 19.77 -1.50 4.00
N SER A 177 20.16 -1.40 2.72
CA SER A 177 20.70 -0.17 2.15
C SER A 177 19.66 0.96 2.06
N THR A 178 18.38 0.61 2.15
CA THR A 178 17.24 1.53 2.05
C THR A 178 16.77 2.09 3.40
N VAL A 179 17.40 1.68 4.50
CA VAL A 179 16.94 2.00 5.86
C VAL A 179 17.66 3.23 6.40
N GLN A 180 16.91 4.30 6.68
CA GLN A 180 17.42 5.44 7.46
C GLN A 180 17.27 5.17 8.96
N THR A 181 18.14 5.77 9.78
CA THR A 181 18.03 5.72 11.25
C THR A 181 17.42 7.01 11.77
N LEU A 182 16.35 6.88 12.56
CA LEU A 182 15.66 8.00 13.19
C LEU A 182 15.91 7.98 14.70
N LYS A 183 16.40 9.09 15.23
CA LYS A 183 16.41 9.37 16.68
C LYS A 183 14.98 9.64 17.16
N PRO A 184 14.67 9.41 18.45
CA PRO A 184 13.39 9.81 19.02
C PRO A 184 13.04 11.27 18.66
N GLY A 185 11.81 11.48 18.21
CA GLY A 185 11.34 12.78 17.74
C GLY A 185 11.53 13.06 16.23
N GLN A 186 12.33 12.27 15.51
CA GLN A 186 12.46 12.40 14.05
C GLN A 186 11.35 11.66 13.30
N TRP A 187 11.07 12.07 12.07
CA TRP A 187 9.88 11.67 11.32
C TRP A 187 10.15 10.70 10.18
N HIS A 188 9.31 9.69 10.07
CA HIS A 188 9.11 8.86 8.88
C HIS A 188 8.04 9.52 8.01
N MET A 189 8.43 10.09 6.87
CA MET A 189 7.55 10.81 5.95
C MET A 189 7.65 10.25 4.53
N PRO A 190 6.84 9.24 4.18
CA PRO A 190 6.87 8.65 2.84
C PRO A 190 6.61 9.69 1.74
N PHE A 191 7.22 9.50 0.58
CA PHE A 191 7.11 10.41 -0.58
C PHE A 191 7.61 11.84 -0.34
N ILE A 192 8.47 12.05 0.65
CA ILE A 192 9.27 13.29 0.77
C ILE A 192 10.64 13.06 0.15
N THR A 193 11.10 14.04 -0.63
CA THR A 193 12.40 14.02 -1.29
C THR A 193 13.31 15.08 -0.67
N THR A 194 14.61 14.97 -0.87
CA THR A 194 15.58 15.99 -0.43
C THR A 194 15.27 17.37 -1.04
N PHE A 195 14.77 17.40 -2.29
CA PHE A 195 14.33 18.66 -2.92
C PHE A 195 13.16 19.30 -2.17
N ASP A 196 12.21 18.52 -1.64
CA ASP A 196 11.11 19.08 -0.84
C ASP A 196 11.63 19.67 0.48
N GLU A 197 12.62 19.01 1.09
CA GLU A 197 13.27 19.48 2.32
C GLU A 197 14.05 20.77 2.10
N ASP A 198 14.90 20.81 1.06
CA ASP A 198 15.71 21.97 0.70
C ASP A 198 14.83 23.19 0.36
N LEU A 199 13.80 22.97 -0.47
CA LEU A 199 12.88 24.03 -0.88
C LEU A 199 12.16 24.66 0.32
N LEU A 200 11.73 23.84 1.29
CA LEU A 200 11.05 24.34 2.47
C LEU A 200 11.98 24.98 3.49
N TYR A 201 13.21 24.46 3.62
CA TYR A 201 14.23 25.09 4.45
C TYR A 201 14.57 26.50 3.99
N GLU A 202 14.73 26.69 2.67
CA GLU A 202 14.94 28.01 2.08
C GLU A 202 13.71 28.92 2.27
N ALA A 203 12.51 28.40 1.99
CA ALA A 203 11.27 29.18 2.10
C ALA A 203 10.92 29.58 3.54
N SER A 204 11.35 28.82 4.55
CA SER A 204 11.12 29.13 5.96
C SER A 204 12.16 30.09 6.56
N GLY A 205 13.12 30.57 5.77
CA GLY A 205 14.22 31.40 6.26
C GLY A 205 15.14 30.67 7.24
N GLY A 206 15.23 29.35 7.12
CA GLY A 206 16.04 28.49 7.98
C GLY A 206 15.33 27.93 9.22
N ASP A 207 14.03 28.21 9.41
CA ASP A 207 13.24 27.60 10.49
C ASP A 207 12.86 26.15 10.15
N HIS A 208 13.46 25.20 10.87
CA HIS A 208 13.24 23.77 10.66
C HIS A 208 11.84 23.32 11.11
N ASN A 209 11.21 24.01 12.07
CA ASN A 209 9.93 23.56 12.64
C ASN A 209 8.78 23.79 11.66
N ILE A 210 8.75 24.96 10.99
CA ILE A 210 7.76 25.29 9.96
C ILE A 210 7.89 24.35 8.76
N GLY A 211 9.12 23.99 8.40
CA GLY A 211 9.41 23.01 7.36
C GLY A 211 8.80 21.64 7.66
N VAL A 212 9.00 21.11 8.87
CA VAL A 212 8.51 19.78 9.26
C VAL A 212 6.98 19.68 9.25
N GLU A 213 6.24 20.69 9.74
CA GLU A 213 4.78 20.65 9.69
C GLU A 213 4.27 20.57 8.25
N THR A 214 4.84 21.38 7.37
CA THR A 214 4.45 21.43 5.97
C THR A 214 4.80 20.12 5.24
N LEU A 215 5.99 19.55 5.49
CA LEU A 215 6.40 18.26 4.95
C LEU A 215 5.47 17.13 5.37
N ARG A 216 5.00 17.11 6.63
CA ARG A 216 3.99 16.13 7.06
C ARG A 216 2.71 16.23 6.24
N LYS A 217 2.21 17.45 5.99
CA LYS A 217 1.01 17.66 5.15
C LYS A 217 1.21 17.15 3.72
N VAL A 218 2.38 17.44 3.13
CA VAL A 218 2.76 16.96 1.80
C VAL A 218 2.82 15.43 1.76
N SER A 219 3.46 14.82 2.74
CA SER A 219 3.59 13.37 2.85
C SER A 219 2.21 12.70 2.96
N VAL A 220 1.33 13.20 3.83
CA VAL A 220 -0.06 12.69 3.96
C VAL A 220 -0.82 12.78 2.64
N ALA A 221 -0.74 13.91 1.93
CA ALA A 221 -1.43 14.08 0.65
C ALA A 221 -0.91 13.14 -0.46
N ARG A 222 0.41 12.91 -0.51
CA ARG A 222 1.04 11.95 -1.43
C ARG A 222 0.74 10.50 -1.05
N CYS A 223 0.68 10.18 0.24
CA CYS A 223 0.22 8.87 0.74
C CYS A 223 -1.24 8.60 0.34
N ALA A 224 -2.12 9.60 0.46
CA ALA A 224 -3.52 9.49 0.05
C ALA A 224 -3.66 9.20 -1.46
N SER A 225 -2.77 9.79 -2.27
CA SER A 225 -2.72 9.60 -3.72
C SER A 225 -1.90 8.37 -4.14
N THR A 226 -1.21 7.73 -3.21
CA THR A 226 -0.23 6.64 -3.44
C THR A 226 0.87 7.01 -4.45
N SER A 227 1.15 8.31 -4.62
CA SER A 227 1.97 8.84 -5.72
C SER A 227 2.46 10.27 -5.44
N TYR A 228 3.51 10.66 -6.15
CA TYR A 228 3.96 12.05 -6.30
C TYR A 228 3.02 12.91 -7.16
N LYS A 229 2.05 12.29 -7.82
CA LYS A 229 1.04 12.96 -8.64
C LYS A 229 -0.35 12.84 -8.00
N THR A 230 -1.23 13.76 -8.34
CA THR A 230 -2.65 13.64 -8.04
C THR A 230 -3.27 12.50 -8.84
N THR A 231 -4.46 12.04 -8.45
CA THR A 231 -5.22 11.01 -9.19
C THR A 231 -5.45 11.37 -10.66
N ASP A 232 -5.56 12.68 -10.93
CA ASP A 232 -5.78 13.27 -12.25
C ASP A 232 -4.48 13.49 -13.05
N GLY A 233 -3.31 13.15 -12.46
CA GLY A 233 -2.02 13.13 -13.14
C GLY A 233 -1.19 14.41 -13.05
N PHE A 234 -1.63 15.41 -12.27
CA PHE A 234 -0.86 16.63 -12.02
C PHE A 234 0.19 16.42 -10.95
N ASP A 235 1.30 17.16 -11.00
CA ASP A 235 2.31 17.11 -9.96
C ASP A 235 1.76 17.63 -8.62
N MET A 236 2.13 16.94 -7.54
CA MET A 236 1.75 17.28 -6.19
C MET A 236 2.59 18.44 -5.66
N SER A 237 2.23 19.66 -6.10
CA SER A 237 2.79 20.90 -5.57
C SER A 237 2.38 21.11 -4.12
N LEU A 238 3.13 21.96 -3.40
CA LEU A 238 2.85 22.31 -2.00
C LEU A 238 1.39 22.72 -1.76
N GLY A 239 0.89 23.67 -2.57
CA GLY A 239 -0.47 24.18 -2.44
C GLY A 239 -1.55 23.10 -2.70
N ARG A 240 -1.32 22.19 -3.64
CA ARG A 240 -2.24 21.07 -3.89
C ARG A 240 -2.22 20.07 -2.74
N ALA A 241 -1.03 19.76 -2.23
CA ALA A 241 -0.87 18.89 -1.08
C ALA A 241 -1.61 19.45 0.15
N THR A 242 -1.46 20.74 0.46
CA THR A 242 -2.19 21.40 1.54
C THR A 242 -3.70 21.31 1.34
N ALA A 243 -4.21 21.60 0.14
CA ALA A 243 -5.64 21.50 -0.13
C ALA A 243 -6.19 20.08 0.03
N ILE A 244 -5.43 19.05 -0.38
CA ILE A 244 -5.81 17.65 -0.17
C ILE A 244 -5.75 17.31 1.32
N TYR A 245 -4.69 17.71 2.02
CA TYR A 245 -4.55 17.51 3.46
C TYR A 245 -5.73 18.10 4.23
N ASP A 246 -6.07 19.37 4.00
CA ASP A 246 -7.17 20.05 4.69
C ASP A 246 -8.50 19.36 4.44
N LYS A 247 -8.73 18.89 3.20
CA LYS A 247 -9.92 18.10 2.86
C LYS A 247 -9.95 16.77 3.62
N LEU A 248 -8.82 16.07 3.74
CA LEU A 248 -8.74 14.81 4.47
C LEU A 248 -8.89 15.01 5.98
N PHE A 249 -8.39 16.14 6.52
CA PHE A 249 -8.47 16.50 7.93
C PHE A 249 -9.86 17.05 8.32
N SER A 250 -10.63 17.56 7.35
CA SER A 250 -12.01 18.00 7.56
C SER A 250 -12.94 16.86 7.99
N LYS A 251 -14.16 17.18 8.47
CA LYS A 251 -15.16 16.15 8.82
C LYS A 251 -15.93 15.70 7.56
N PRO A 252 -16.06 14.38 7.31
CA PRO A 252 -15.54 13.26 8.11
C PRO A 252 -14.02 13.09 7.95
N PHE A 253 -13.33 12.85 9.07
CA PHE A 253 -11.88 12.70 9.09
C PHE A 253 -11.44 11.45 8.32
N HIS A 254 -10.76 11.66 7.20
CA HIS A 254 -10.22 10.60 6.36
C HIS A 254 -8.85 10.18 6.88
N ALA A 255 -8.84 9.37 7.94
CA ALA A 255 -7.67 9.15 8.78
C ALA A 255 -6.57 8.25 8.17
N SER A 256 -6.88 7.37 7.21
CA SER A 256 -5.92 6.36 6.73
C SER A 256 -4.60 6.93 6.19
N PRO A 257 -4.57 8.04 5.41
CA PRO A 257 -3.31 8.60 4.92
C PRO A 257 -2.40 9.13 6.03
N PHE A 258 -2.97 9.49 7.18
CA PHE A 258 -2.23 9.99 8.34
C PHE A 258 -1.54 8.88 9.12
N GLU A 259 -1.92 7.61 8.92
CA GLU A 259 -1.25 6.49 9.58
C GLU A 259 0.17 6.30 9.04
N HIS A 260 0.38 6.48 7.74
CA HIS A 260 1.66 6.26 7.07
C HIS A 260 2.77 7.24 7.51
N VAL A 261 2.41 8.38 8.10
CA VAL A 261 3.35 9.35 8.65
C VAL A 261 3.49 9.09 10.15
N ALA A 262 4.71 8.89 10.62
CA ALA A 262 4.96 8.56 12.03
C ALA A 262 6.25 9.17 12.54
N GLN A 263 6.37 9.31 13.85
CA GLN A 263 7.56 9.81 14.53
C GLN A 263 8.22 8.68 15.33
N ALA A 264 9.54 8.56 15.30
CA ALA A 264 10.23 7.59 16.15
C ALA A 264 9.97 7.91 17.64
N ASP A 265 9.52 6.91 18.40
CA ASP A 265 9.29 7.06 19.84
C ASP A 265 10.58 6.85 20.64
N GLU A 266 10.58 7.29 21.89
CA GLU A 266 11.65 7.01 22.85
C GLU A 266 11.37 5.70 23.59
N TYR A 267 12.34 4.79 23.54
CA TYR A 267 12.35 3.57 24.35
C TYR A 267 13.25 3.78 25.57
N GLU A 268 12.67 3.73 26.76
CA GLU A 268 13.39 3.70 28.02
C GLU A 268 13.48 2.24 28.48
N ASP A 269 14.69 1.67 28.47
CA ASP A 269 14.91 0.33 28.99
C ASP A 269 14.80 0.32 30.53
N LEU A 270 13.57 0.21 31.02
CA LEU A 270 13.25 0.11 32.44
C LEU A 270 13.57 -1.29 33.02
N ALA A 271 14.39 -2.11 32.35
CA ALA A 271 14.81 -3.44 32.83
C ALA A 271 15.42 -3.42 34.25
N TYR A 272 15.88 -2.27 34.73
CA TYR A 272 16.39 -2.08 36.09
C TYR A 272 15.32 -1.84 37.18
N HIS A 273 14.04 -1.65 36.84
CA HIS A 273 13.04 -1.18 37.82
C HIS A 273 11.84 -2.11 38.07
N PHE A 274 11.64 -3.19 37.29
CA PHE A 274 10.47 -4.07 37.50
C PHE A 274 10.77 -5.57 37.32
N GLU A 275 10.58 -6.33 38.41
CA GLU A 275 10.72 -7.80 38.46
C GLU A 275 9.57 -8.58 37.76
N ARG A 276 8.61 -7.91 37.11
CA ARG A 276 7.42 -8.56 36.53
C ARG A 276 7.39 -8.47 34.99
N PRO A 277 7.51 -9.61 34.26
CA PRO A 277 7.62 -9.64 32.79
C PRO A 277 6.39 -9.13 32.02
N ALA A 278 5.18 -9.27 32.55
CA ALA A 278 3.95 -9.02 31.80
C ALA A 278 3.60 -7.52 31.61
N PHE A 279 4.25 -6.61 32.35
CA PHE A 279 4.11 -5.16 32.19
C PHE A 279 5.19 -4.54 31.28
N LYS A 280 6.13 -5.33 30.75
CA LYS A 280 7.40 -4.84 30.18
C LYS A 280 7.36 -4.22 28.78
N ALA A 281 6.39 -4.50 27.91
CA ALA A 281 6.49 -4.05 26.51
C ALA A 281 5.92 -2.64 26.27
N ALA A 282 4.80 -2.27 26.91
CA ALA A 282 4.19 -0.95 26.74
C ALA A 282 4.77 0.10 27.72
N ALA A 283 5.20 -0.32 28.91
CA ALA A 283 5.72 0.58 29.95
C ALA A 283 7.09 1.19 29.61
N CYS A 284 7.80 0.64 28.63
CA CYS A 284 9.12 1.11 28.22
C CYS A 284 9.06 2.13 27.06
N TRP A 285 7.88 2.38 26.47
CA TRP A 285 7.70 3.38 25.43
C TRP A 285 7.07 4.64 26.00
N LYS A 286 7.66 5.80 25.69
CA LYS A 286 7.21 7.09 26.23
C LYS A 286 5.80 7.48 25.78
N HIS A 287 5.40 7.09 24.56
CA HIS A 287 4.13 7.46 23.94
C HIS A 287 3.41 6.25 23.32
N SER A 288 3.38 5.12 24.04
CA SER A 288 2.82 3.84 23.56
C SER A 288 1.38 3.93 23.03
N GLU A 289 0.56 4.81 23.61
CA GLU A 289 -0.83 5.08 23.24
C GLU A 289 -1.00 5.67 21.83
N GLU A 290 0.07 6.27 21.31
CA GLU A 290 0.13 6.88 19.99
C GLU A 290 0.61 5.90 18.90
N HIS A 291 1.01 4.68 19.25
CA HIS A 291 1.63 3.76 18.27
C HIS A 291 0.64 3.17 17.27
N GLY A 292 -0.61 2.94 17.69
CA GLY A 292 -1.56 2.17 16.90
C GLY A 292 -0.98 0.79 16.58
N ASN A 293 -0.76 0.50 15.30
CA ASN A 293 -0.14 -0.74 14.81
C ASN A 293 1.36 -0.62 14.51
N PHE A 294 2.02 0.52 14.78
CA PHE A 294 3.45 0.73 14.53
C PHE A 294 4.23 0.76 15.84
N VAL A 295 4.44 -0.40 16.46
CA VAL A 295 5.18 -0.47 17.74
C VAL A 295 6.56 0.18 17.58
N GLY A 296 6.84 1.17 18.44
CA GLY A 296 8.07 1.98 18.42
C GLY A 296 8.00 3.25 17.57
N PHE A 297 6.85 3.54 16.95
CA PHE A 297 6.61 4.77 16.20
C PHE A 297 5.26 5.37 16.54
N ARG A 298 5.24 6.66 16.85
CA ARG A 298 4.04 7.45 17.14
C ARG A 298 3.33 7.80 15.83
N GLN A 299 2.17 7.21 15.56
CA GLN A 299 1.40 7.50 14.34
C GLN A 299 0.85 8.92 14.35
N PHE A 300 0.97 9.63 13.23
CA PHE A 300 0.46 10.99 13.13
C PHE A 300 -1.05 11.05 13.27
N ARG A 301 -1.77 10.04 12.74
CA ARG A 301 -3.20 9.84 13.01
C ARG A 301 -3.52 9.86 14.50
N ARG A 302 -2.82 9.04 15.30
CA ARG A 302 -3.09 8.87 16.74
C ARG A 302 -2.75 10.12 17.53
N GLN A 303 -1.64 10.79 17.18
CA GLN A 303 -1.29 12.10 17.74
C GLN A 303 -2.42 13.12 17.57
N LEU A 304 -3.03 13.18 16.38
CA LEU A 304 -4.14 14.10 16.10
C LEU A 304 -5.43 13.69 16.84
N GLU A 305 -5.75 12.40 16.89
CA GLU A 305 -6.95 11.89 17.58
C GLU A 305 -6.90 12.12 19.10
N LEU A 306 -5.72 12.05 19.72
CA LEU A 306 -5.55 12.23 21.16
C LEU A 306 -5.47 13.71 21.59
N GLN A 307 -5.24 14.62 20.63
CA GLN A 307 -5.24 16.07 20.86
C GLN A 307 -6.62 16.72 20.69
N ALA A 308 -7.56 16.03 20.02
CA ALA A 308 -8.89 16.53 19.66
C ALA A 308 -9.95 16.23 20.74
#